data_AF-A0A954AZC5-F1
#
_entry.id   AF-A0A954AZC5-F1
#
_cell.length_a   1.000
_cell.length_b   1.000
_cell.length_c   1.000
_cell.angle_alpha   90.00
_cell.angle_beta   90.00
_cell.angle_gamma   90.00
#
_symmetry.space_group_name_H-M   'P 1'
#
loop_
_entity.id
_entity.type
_entity.pdbx_description
1 polymer ?
#
loop_
_entity_poly.entity_id
_entity_poly.type
_entity_poly.pdbx_seq_one_letter_code
_entity_poly.pdbx_strand_id
1 'polypeptide(L)'
;MSFESAEADRRIGNLLSIGKVSDVYPNGTARVQIGDLTTAPISVGKLRAGAMQVWWMPSLGEQVLVAAPSGDMARAVIVCAILAGNAPSADIATPVIDLRGGEMVIRGAKLKIEADLEIDGTIDITGNVTSAADVVASGISLKTHVHGGVVSGGSTTAGPQ
;
A
#
# COMPACT_ATOMS: atom_id res chain seq x y z
N MET A 1 2.31 46.50 -15.01
CA MET A 1 3.00 45.60 -14.06
C MET A 1 4.48 45.95 -14.06
N SER A 2 5.10 46.05 -12.88
CA SER A 2 6.56 46.10 -12.77
C SER A 2 7.14 44.70 -13.02
N PHE A 3 8.41 44.62 -13.41
CA PHE A 3 9.11 43.34 -13.58
C PHE A 3 9.04 42.46 -12.33
N GLU A 4 9.20 43.07 -11.15
CA GLU A 4 9.09 42.37 -9.86
C GLU A 4 7.70 41.75 -9.65
N SER A 5 6.63 42.47 -9.99
CA SER A 5 5.27 41.93 -9.90
C SER A 5 5.03 40.76 -10.86
N ALA A 6 5.58 40.83 -12.08
CA ALA A 6 5.42 39.76 -13.06
C ALA A 6 6.21 38.48 -12.69
N GLU A 7 7.44 38.63 -12.15
CA GLU A 7 8.22 37.47 -11.69
C GLU A 7 7.63 36.86 -10.42
N ALA A 8 7.08 37.68 -9.51
CA ALA A 8 6.35 37.19 -8.35
C ALA A 8 5.13 36.36 -8.79
N ASP A 9 4.31 36.87 -9.71
CA ASP A 9 3.15 36.15 -10.23
C ASP A 9 3.54 34.84 -10.92
N ARG A 10 4.63 34.84 -11.71
CA ARG A 10 5.15 33.62 -12.34
C ARG A 10 5.60 32.57 -11.32
N ARG A 11 6.32 32.98 -10.27
CA ARG A 11 6.76 32.07 -9.20
C ARG A 11 5.58 31.54 -8.41
N ILE A 12 4.61 32.38 -8.09
CA ILE A 12 3.39 32.01 -7.37
C ILE A 12 2.59 30.99 -8.18
N GLY A 13 2.42 31.21 -9.49
CA GLY A 13 1.72 30.27 -10.38
C GLY A 13 2.38 28.90 -10.46
N ASN A 14 3.70 28.81 -10.24
CA ASN A 14 4.44 27.56 -10.24
C ASN A 14 4.53 26.88 -8.88
N LEU A 15 4.12 27.53 -7.77
CA LEU A 15 4.29 26.98 -6.41
C LEU A 15 3.63 25.62 -6.24
N LEU A 16 2.41 25.47 -6.75
CA LEU A 16 1.62 24.25 -6.69
C LEU A 16 1.04 23.98 -8.08
N SER A 17 1.20 22.75 -8.56
CA SER A 17 0.70 22.35 -9.86
C SER A 17 0.19 20.92 -9.81
N ILE A 18 -0.83 20.64 -10.58
CA ILE A 18 -1.38 19.29 -10.75
C ILE A 18 -0.86 18.74 -12.07
N GLY A 19 -0.36 17.51 -12.06
CA GLY A 19 0.14 16.85 -13.26
C GLY A 19 -0.10 15.34 -13.23
N LYS A 20 0.34 14.66 -14.28
CA LYS A 20 0.29 13.20 -14.41
C LYS A 20 1.69 12.62 -14.45
N VAL A 21 1.92 11.51 -13.75
CA VAL A 21 3.21 10.83 -13.74
C VAL A 21 3.53 10.26 -15.13
N SER A 22 4.70 10.61 -15.69
CA SER A 22 5.16 10.15 -17.00
C SER A 22 6.18 9.02 -16.90
N ASP A 23 7.03 9.04 -15.87
CA ASP A 23 8.11 8.08 -15.65
C ASP A 23 8.34 7.85 -14.16
N VAL A 24 8.73 6.63 -13.80
CA VAL A 24 8.93 6.21 -12.41
C VAL A 24 10.27 5.52 -12.30
N TYR A 25 11.07 5.89 -11.30
CA TYR A 25 12.42 5.36 -11.12
C TYR A 25 12.58 4.60 -9.78
N PRO A 26 13.40 3.53 -9.74
CA PRO A 26 13.60 2.73 -8.52
C PRO A 26 14.20 3.50 -7.32
N ASN A 27 14.85 4.64 -7.57
CA ASN A 27 15.47 5.47 -6.54
C ASN A 27 14.47 6.36 -5.77
N GLY A 28 13.16 6.21 -5.99
CA GLY A 28 12.14 7.01 -5.30
C GLY A 28 11.82 8.34 -5.96
N THR A 29 12.26 8.54 -7.21
CA THR A 29 11.93 9.73 -8.01
C THR A 29 10.98 9.38 -9.16
N ALA A 30 10.26 10.38 -9.65
CA ALA A 30 9.37 10.26 -10.80
C ALA A 30 9.38 11.57 -11.62
N ARG A 31 8.99 11.48 -12.89
CA ARG A 31 8.70 12.65 -13.72
C ARG A 31 7.21 12.87 -13.80
N VAL A 32 6.81 14.13 -13.88
CA VAL A 32 5.41 14.54 -13.97
C VAL A 32 5.25 15.45 -15.19
N GLN A 33 4.22 15.19 -15.98
CA GLN A 33 3.74 16.07 -17.03
C GLN A 33 2.76 17.09 -16.44
N ILE A 34 3.07 18.37 -16.57
CA ILE A 34 2.26 19.52 -16.13
C ILE A 34 2.02 20.41 -17.35
N GLY A 35 0.84 20.33 -17.95
CA GLY A 35 0.58 20.98 -19.24
C GLY A 35 1.56 20.47 -20.30
N ASP A 36 2.37 21.37 -20.88
CA ASP A 36 3.42 21.04 -21.84
C ASP A 36 4.80 20.80 -21.20
N LEU A 37 4.96 21.06 -19.90
CA LEU A 37 6.21 20.87 -19.17
C LEU A 37 6.33 19.44 -18.63
N THR A 38 7.42 18.75 -18.98
CA THR A 38 7.86 17.54 -18.28
C THR A 38 8.92 17.91 -17.25
N THR A 39 8.72 17.54 -15.97
CA THR A 39 9.70 17.82 -14.92
C THR A 39 11.00 17.03 -15.10
N ALA A 40 12.06 17.46 -14.42
CA ALA A 40 13.18 16.58 -14.06
C ALA A 40 12.69 15.44 -13.15
N PRO A 41 13.50 14.38 -12.91
CA PRO A 41 13.18 13.38 -11.90
C PRO A 41 13.13 14.05 -10.53
N ILE A 42 11.94 14.13 -9.94
CA ILE A 42 11.67 14.77 -8.66
C ILE A 42 11.29 13.73 -7.61
N SER A 43 11.62 14.01 -6.35
CA SER A 43 11.36 13.08 -5.24
C SER A 43 9.87 12.86 -5.04
N VAL A 44 9.50 11.58 -4.89
CA VAL A 44 8.14 11.17 -4.54
C VAL A 44 7.95 11.29 -3.03
N GLY A 45 6.99 12.10 -2.60
CA GLY A 45 6.55 12.17 -1.22
C GLY A 45 6.10 10.81 -0.71
N LYS A 46 6.61 10.42 0.46
CA LYS A 46 6.27 9.18 1.15
C LYS A 46 5.54 9.53 2.44
N LEU A 47 4.64 8.66 2.89
CA LEU A 47 4.01 8.83 4.20
C LEU A 47 5.08 8.91 5.30
N ARG A 48 6.12 8.06 5.22
CA ARG A 48 7.29 8.08 6.11
C ARG A 48 8.56 7.57 5.40
N ALA A 49 9.70 8.20 5.68
CA ALA A 49 11.00 7.89 5.10
C ALA A 49 12.15 7.88 6.14
N GLY A 50 11.85 7.59 7.40
CA GLY A 50 12.82 7.56 8.51
C GLY A 50 13.02 6.13 9.03
N ALA A 51 13.11 5.97 10.36
CA ALA A 51 13.17 4.64 10.99
C ALA A 51 11.95 3.76 10.62
N MET A 52 10.77 4.38 10.49
CA MET A 52 9.62 3.77 9.82
C MET A 52 9.62 4.21 8.35
N GLN A 53 9.43 3.25 7.46
CA GLN A 53 9.44 3.45 6.01
C GLN A 53 8.12 2.95 5.44
N VAL A 54 7.50 3.76 4.59
CA VAL A 54 6.31 3.38 3.81
C VAL A 54 6.64 3.57 2.35
N TRP A 55 6.62 2.48 1.60
CA TRP A 55 7.13 2.44 0.23
C TRP A 55 6.07 1.97 -0.77
N TRP A 56 5.63 2.91 -1.60
CA TRP A 56 4.95 2.68 -2.86
C TRP A 56 5.36 3.79 -3.84
N MET A 57 5.47 3.45 -5.13
CA MET A 57 5.68 4.44 -6.19
C MET A 57 4.35 4.69 -6.89
N PRO A 58 4.09 5.92 -7.36
CA PRO A 58 2.91 6.17 -8.18
C PRO A 58 3.01 5.40 -9.50
N SER A 59 1.86 5.14 -10.11
CA SER A 59 1.76 4.49 -11.41
C SER A 59 1.88 5.50 -12.55
N LEU A 60 2.19 5.02 -13.76
CA LEU A 60 2.14 5.84 -14.96
C LEU A 60 0.73 6.39 -15.18
N GLY A 61 0.64 7.68 -15.51
CA GLY A 61 -0.62 8.39 -15.70
C GLY A 61 -1.34 8.81 -14.41
N GLU A 62 -0.85 8.42 -13.23
CA GLU A 62 -1.44 8.80 -11.95
C GLU A 62 -1.37 10.31 -11.75
N GLN A 63 -2.48 10.90 -11.29
CA GLN A 63 -2.57 12.33 -11.04
C GLN A 63 -1.97 12.68 -9.68
N VAL A 64 -1.09 13.68 -9.65
CA VAL A 64 -0.35 14.05 -8.45
C VAL A 64 -0.28 15.57 -8.27
N LEU A 65 -0.17 16.00 -7.01
CA LEU A 65 0.18 17.37 -6.64
C LEU A 65 1.70 17.52 -6.61
N VAL A 66 2.21 18.47 -7.36
CA VAL A 66 3.62 18.86 -7.37
C VAL A 66 3.76 20.21 -6.67
N ALA A 67 4.70 20.30 -5.73
CA ALA A 67 5.08 21.54 -5.08
C ALA A 67 6.49 21.95 -5.49
N ALA A 68 6.64 23.19 -5.95
CA ALA A 68 7.91 23.77 -6.33
C ALA A 68 8.30 24.89 -5.35
N PRO A 69 9.17 24.62 -4.36
CA PRO A 69 9.61 25.64 -3.40
C PRO A 69 10.17 26.88 -4.13
N SER A 70 9.69 28.06 -3.77
CA SER A 70 10.03 29.34 -4.43
C SER A 70 9.65 29.44 -5.92
N GLY A 71 8.75 28.56 -6.41
CA GLY A 71 8.38 28.48 -7.82
C GLY A 71 9.45 27.87 -8.72
N ASP A 72 10.46 27.22 -8.15
CA ASP A 72 11.56 26.57 -8.86
C ASP A 72 11.25 25.09 -9.13
N MET A 73 10.83 24.81 -10.37
CA MET A 73 10.49 23.45 -10.82
C MET A 73 11.68 22.48 -10.79
N ALA A 74 12.93 22.96 -10.78
CA ALA A 74 14.10 22.09 -10.67
C ALA A 74 14.24 21.47 -9.26
N ARG A 75 13.60 22.06 -8.26
CA ARG A 75 13.59 21.59 -6.86
C ARG A 75 12.22 21.08 -6.42
N ALA A 76 11.34 20.83 -7.38
CA ALA A 76 9.99 20.38 -7.09
C ALA A 76 9.98 18.99 -6.45
N VAL A 77 8.91 18.70 -5.73
CA VAL A 77 8.63 17.41 -5.11
C VAL A 77 7.18 17.02 -5.36
N ILE A 78 6.91 15.73 -5.44
CA ILE A 78 5.54 15.22 -5.49
C ILE A 78 5.04 15.12 -4.05
N VAL A 79 3.94 15.79 -3.74
CA VAL A 79 3.41 15.86 -2.37
C VAL A 79 2.48 14.68 -2.08
N CYS A 80 1.50 14.47 -2.96
CA CYS A 80 0.51 13.42 -2.81
C CYS A 80 -0.13 13.06 -4.14
N ALA A 81 -0.78 11.89 -4.17
CA ALA A 81 -1.67 11.50 -5.24
C ALA A 81 -3.03 12.19 -5.09
N ILE A 82 -3.67 12.48 -6.22
CA ILE A 82 -5.02 13.03 -6.30
C ILE A 82 -5.89 12.01 -7.03
N LEU A 83 -7.06 11.71 -6.45
CA LEU A 83 -8.02 10.80 -7.06
C LEU A 83 -8.48 11.34 -8.43
N ALA A 84 -8.45 10.47 -9.44
CA ALA A 84 -8.76 10.83 -10.82
C ALA A 84 -9.71 9.81 -11.47
N GLY A 85 -10.87 9.56 -10.84
CA GLY A 85 -11.90 8.64 -11.35
C GLY A 85 -11.55 7.15 -11.21
N ASN A 86 -10.51 6.82 -10.45
CA ASN A 86 -9.97 5.47 -10.28
C ASN A 86 -10.12 4.94 -8.83
N ALA A 87 -11.23 5.31 -8.16
CA ALA A 87 -11.50 4.89 -6.80
C ALA A 87 -11.55 3.35 -6.71
N PRO A 88 -10.99 2.72 -5.66
CA PRO A 88 -11.01 1.27 -5.50
C PRO A 88 -12.38 0.73 -5.12
N SER A 89 -13.24 1.55 -4.52
CA SER A 89 -14.60 1.18 -4.10
C SER A 89 -15.54 2.38 -4.22
N ALA A 90 -16.83 2.12 -4.45
CA ALA A 90 -17.90 3.11 -4.38
C ALA A 90 -18.53 3.21 -2.98
N ASP A 91 -18.26 2.23 -2.10
CA ASP A 91 -18.72 2.27 -0.71
C ASP A 91 -17.84 3.20 0.12
N ILE A 92 -18.46 4.24 0.68
CA ILE A 92 -17.78 5.24 1.51
C ILE A 92 -17.56 4.77 2.95
N ALA A 93 -18.26 3.73 3.39
CA ALA A 93 -18.16 3.22 4.76
C ALA A 93 -16.98 2.25 4.93
N THR A 94 -16.54 1.61 3.84
CA THR A 94 -15.48 0.60 3.85
C THR A 94 -14.17 1.18 3.31
N PRO A 95 -13.17 1.49 4.16
CA PRO A 95 -11.85 1.89 3.67
C PRO A 95 -11.15 0.70 2.99
N VAL A 96 -10.62 0.93 1.78
CA VAL A 96 -9.95 -0.11 0.98
C VAL A 96 -8.53 0.31 0.65
N ILE A 97 -7.58 -0.59 0.90
CA ILE A 97 -6.23 -0.54 0.35
C ILE A 97 -6.18 -1.55 -0.81
N ASP A 98 -6.27 -1.07 -2.04
CA ASP A 98 -6.20 -1.90 -3.25
C ASP A 98 -4.77 -1.90 -3.80
N LEU A 99 -4.15 -3.08 -3.85
CA LEU A 99 -2.78 -3.27 -4.36
C LEU A 99 -2.73 -3.40 -5.88
N ARG A 100 -3.88 -3.45 -6.56
CA ARG A 100 -4.01 -3.61 -8.02
C ARG A 100 -3.25 -4.83 -8.55
N GLY A 101 -3.29 -5.93 -7.79
CA GLY A 101 -2.58 -7.17 -8.09
C GLY A 101 -1.10 -7.21 -7.66
N GLY A 102 -0.60 -6.15 -7.02
CA GLY A 102 0.74 -6.12 -6.42
C GLY A 102 0.83 -6.89 -5.10
N GLU A 103 2.06 -7.17 -4.67
CA GLU A 103 2.36 -7.77 -3.36
C GLU A 103 2.47 -6.68 -2.28
N MET A 104 1.82 -6.89 -1.13
CA MET A 104 2.06 -6.10 0.07
C MET A 104 3.01 -6.83 1.00
N VAL A 105 4.16 -6.20 1.26
CA VAL A 105 5.18 -6.74 2.17
C VAL A 105 5.19 -5.93 3.47
N ILE A 106 4.81 -6.56 4.58
CA ILE A 106 4.84 -5.96 5.93
C ILE A 106 6.03 -6.54 6.69
N ARG A 107 6.98 -5.70 7.10
CA ARG A 107 8.20 -6.11 7.82
C ARG A 107 8.20 -5.55 9.24
N GLY A 108 8.43 -6.42 10.22
CA GLY A 108 8.53 -6.08 11.62
C GLY A 108 8.72 -7.33 12.48
N ALA A 109 8.99 -7.16 13.77
CA ALA A 109 9.15 -8.29 14.69
C ALA A 109 7.83 -9.00 15.03
N LYS A 110 6.70 -8.28 14.95
CA LYS A 110 5.36 -8.79 15.24
C LYS A 110 4.29 -7.96 14.51
N LEU A 111 3.34 -8.64 13.88
CA LEU A 111 2.07 -8.07 13.44
C LEU A 111 0.98 -8.52 14.42
N LYS A 112 0.15 -7.58 14.90
CA LYS A 112 -1.02 -7.87 15.74
C LYS A 112 -2.27 -7.40 15.01
N ILE A 113 -3.25 -8.27 14.88
CA ILE A 113 -4.56 -7.99 14.29
C ILE A 113 -5.60 -8.21 15.40
N GLU A 114 -6.35 -7.15 15.74
CA GLU A 114 -7.41 -7.18 16.75
C GLU A 114 -8.78 -7.12 16.07
N ALA A 115 -9.01 -8.09 15.17
CA ALA A 115 -10.23 -8.24 14.40
C ALA A 115 -10.31 -9.67 13.86
N ASP A 116 -11.48 -10.06 13.35
CA ASP A 116 -11.60 -11.26 12.53
C ASP A 116 -10.80 -11.08 11.22
N LEU A 117 -10.19 -12.17 10.76
CA LEU A 117 -9.37 -12.18 9.55
C LEU A 117 -9.98 -13.16 8.55
N GLU A 118 -10.40 -12.64 7.40
CA GLU A 118 -10.84 -13.43 6.25
C GLU A 118 -9.76 -13.39 5.17
N ILE A 119 -9.47 -14.55 4.57
CA ILE A 119 -8.48 -14.72 3.51
C ILE A 119 -9.11 -15.56 2.40
N ASP A 120 -9.43 -14.92 1.29
CA ASP A 120 -9.85 -15.60 0.05
C ASP A 120 -8.60 -15.95 -0.78
N GLY A 121 -7.89 -16.97 -0.32
CA GLY A 121 -6.62 -17.39 -0.90
C GLY A 121 -5.89 -18.41 -0.05
N THR A 122 -4.68 -18.75 -0.48
CA THR A 122 -3.81 -19.69 0.25
C THR A 122 -3.03 -18.96 1.35
N ILE A 123 -2.84 -19.64 2.47
CA ILE A 123 -2.00 -19.16 3.56
C ILE A 123 -0.75 -20.04 3.63
N ASP A 124 0.43 -19.44 3.51
CA ASP A 124 1.72 -20.10 3.71
C ASP A 124 2.37 -19.62 5.02
N ILE A 125 2.72 -20.56 5.90
CA ILE A 125 3.25 -20.29 7.24
C ILE A 125 4.46 -21.18 7.49
N THR A 126 5.63 -20.57 7.62
CA THR A 126 6.89 -21.26 7.91
C THR A 126 7.12 -21.50 9.41
N GLY A 127 6.35 -20.82 10.27
CA GLY A 127 6.38 -20.97 11.72
C GLY A 127 5.23 -21.81 12.27
N ASN A 128 5.08 -21.79 13.60
CA ASN A 128 3.98 -22.50 14.26
C ASN A 128 2.67 -21.73 14.17
N VAL A 129 1.57 -22.47 13.98
CA VAL A 129 0.20 -21.96 14.17
C VAL A 129 -0.31 -22.42 15.53
N THR A 130 -0.80 -21.49 16.33
CA THR A 130 -1.42 -21.79 17.63
C THR A 130 -2.81 -21.16 17.68
N SER A 131 -3.79 -21.91 18.18
CA SER A 131 -5.16 -21.45 18.37
C SER A 131 -5.61 -21.82 19.77
N ALA A 132 -6.25 -20.88 20.47
CA ALA A 132 -6.94 -21.18 21.74
C ALA A 132 -8.27 -21.93 21.47
N ALA A 133 -8.93 -21.59 20.37
CA ALA A 133 -10.15 -22.22 19.91
C ALA A 133 -9.85 -23.49 19.10
N ASP A 134 -10.86 -24.03 18.42
CA ASP A 134 -10.68 -25.14 17.49
C ASP A 134 -10.11 -24.64 16.15
N VAL A 135 -9.55 -25.55 15.37
CA VAL A 135 -9.22 -25.34 13.95
C VAL A 135 -10.12 -26.26 13.15
N VAL A 136 -10.96 -25.68 12.29
CA VAL A 136 -11.92 -26.44 11.48
C VAL A 136 -11.51 -26.34 10.01
N ALA A 137 -11.13 -27.47 9.41
CA ALA A 137 -10.76 -27.54 8.00
C ALA A 137 -11.82 -28.35 7.25
N SER A 138 -12.47 -27.73 6.26
CA SER A 138 -13.54 -28.37 5.47
C SER A 138 -14.64 -29.02 6.34
N GLY A 139 -15.01 -28.36 7.44
CA GLY A 139 -16.00 -28.85 8.40
C GLY A 139 -15.49 -29.88 9.42
N ILE A 140 -14.23 -30.29 9.35
CA ILE A 140 -13.62 -31.24 10.28
C ILE A 140 -12.85 -30.52 11.38
N SER A 141 -13.25 -30.77 12.63
CA SER A 141 -12.64 -30.23 13.84
C SER A 141 -11.32 -30.92 14.15
N LEU A 142 -10.24 -30.16 14.33
CA LEU A 142 -8.96 -30.73 14.77
C LEU A 142 -9.05 -31.30 16.20
N LYS A 143 -9.86 -30.68 17.08
CA LYS A 143 -10.06 -31.15 18.47
C LYS A 143 -10.88 -32.45 18.57
N THR A 144 -11.81 -32.68 17.65
CA THR A 144 -12.84 -33.74 17.81
C THR A 144 -13.01 -34.67 16.64
N HIS A 145 -12.18 -34.57 15.59
CA HIS A 145 -12.24 -35.50 14.46
C HIS A 145 -12.11 -36.95 14.92
N VAL A 146 -12.89 -37.82 14.28
CA VAL A 146 -12.87 -39.26 14.51
C VAL A 146 -12.22 -39.97 13.33
N HIS A 147 -11.56 -41.09 13.59
CA HIS A 147 -10.98 -41.93 12.56
C HIS A 147 -11.96 -43.06 12.20
N GLY A 148 -12.25 -43.23 10.91
CA GLY A 148 -13.03 -44.37 10.41
C GLY A 148 -12.20 -45.67 10.39
N GLY A 149 -12.88 -46.83 10.41
CA GLY A 149 -12.22 -48.14 10.27
C GLY A 149 -11.56 -48.68 11.55
N VAL A 150 -11.76 -48.03 12.69
CA VAL A 150 -11.31 -48.49 14.01
C VAL A 150 -12.50 -48.63 14.96
N VAL A 151 -12.45 -49.63 15.85
CA VAL A 151 -13.45 -49.77 16.92
C VAL A 151 -13.15 -48.72 17.99
N SER A 152 -14.15 -47.92 18.36
CA SER A 152 -14.04 -46.99 19.47
C SER A 152 -13.70 -47.74 20.77
N GLY A 153 -12.64 -47.34 21.45
CA GLY A 153 -12.20 -47.95 22.71
C GLY A 153 -11.75 -46.90 23.72
N GLY A 154 -11.62 -47.30 24.98
CA GLY A 154 -11.19 -46.41 26.08
C GLY A 154 -9.67 -46.24 26.23
N SER A 155 -8.88 -46.79 25.30
CA SER A 155 -7.42 -46.74 25.38
C SER A 155 -6.87 -45.42 24.84
N THR A 156 -5.97 -44.78 25.60
CA THR A 156 -5.14 -43.68 25.10
C THR A 156 -4.00 -44.25 24.28
N THR A 157 -3.92 -43.91 23.00
CA THR A 157 -2.79 -44.31 22.14
C THR A 157 -1.57 -43.41 22.39
N ALA A 158 -0.40 -43.79 21.85
CA ALA A 158 0.70 -42.83 21.72
C ALA A 158 0.25 -41.59 20.91
N GLY A 159 0.99 -40.49 21.02
CA GLY A 159 0.70 -39.28 20.27
C GLY A 159 0.64 -39.52 18.75
N PRO A 160 -0.12 -38.70 18.01
CA PRO A 160 -0.16 -38.78 16.55
C PRO A 160 1.27 -38.67 15.98
N GLN A 161 1.57 -39.51 14.98
CA GLN A 161 2.82 -39.46 14.21
C GLN A 161 2.75 -38.37 13.14
#